data_AF-A0A7S1C973-F1
#
_entry.id   AF-A0A7S1C973-F1
#
_cell.length_a   1.000
_cell.length_b   1.000
_cell.length_c   1.000
_cell.angle_alpha   90.00
_cell.angle_beta   90.00
_cell.angle_gamma   90.00
#
_symmetry.space_group_name_H-M   'P 1'
#
loop_
_entity.id
_entity.type
_entity.pdbx_description
1 polymer ?
#
loop_
_entity_poly.entity_id
_entity_poly.type
_entity_poly.pdbx_seq_one_letter_code
_entity_poly.pdbx_strand_id
1 'polypeptide(L)'
;ASVAVGSSHDGDVPEAADFSDGGVFFVLCAMLGLAARMTLGRSGVPYTLLLLVGGVVVEAAVNSVDGGLGMIGHSVSSWTALSPHAILFVFLPALVFGSAFAVDYHVFTREMGQILILAVPGIIIATVLTAVFAVLAMPYSFSWYDGLTFGA
;
A
#
# COMPACT_ATOMS: atom_id res chain seq x y z
N ALA A 1 -3.82 -23.37 -62.02
CA ALA A 1 -3.45 -24.34 -60.96
C ALA A 1 -2.16 -23.85 -60.33
N SER A 2 -2.27 -23.11 -59.24
CA SER A 2 -1.17 -22.46 -58.54
C SER A 2 -0.56 -23.41 -57.51
N VAL A 3 0.76 -23.57 -57.59
CA VAL A 3 1.61 -24.21 -56.58
C VAL A 3 2.42 -23.10 -55.91
N ALA A 4 2.45 -23.08 -54.58
CA ALA A 4 3.68 -22.93 -53.79
C ALA A 4 3.37 -23.01 -52.29
N VAL A 5 4.11 -23.91 -51.64
CA VAL A 5 4.24 -24.14 -50.20
C VAL A 5 4.89 -22.92 -49.53
N GLY A 6 4.39 -22.55 -48.35
CA GLY A 6 5.02 -21.60 -47.45
C GLY A 6 4.72 -21.99 -45.99
N SER A 7 5.75 -22.49 -45.32
CA SER A 7 5.79 -22.87 -43.91
C SER A 7 5.95 -21.65 -42.98
N SER A 8 5.56 -21.84 -41.72
CA SER A 8 6.01 -21.09 -40.54
C SER A 8 5.44 -19.69 -40.33
N HIS A 9 4.52 -19.57 -39.37
CA HIS A 9 4.81 -18.82 -38.13
C HIS A 9 3.69 -19.11 -37.14
N ASP A 10 4.08 -19.49 -35.91
CA ASP A 10 3.22 -19.46 -34.74
C ASP A 10 2.44 -18.15 -34.72
N GLY A 11 1.13 -18.25 -34.87
CA GLY A 11 0.23 -17.16 -34.58
C GLY A 11 0.16 -17.03 -33.07
N ASP A 12 1.03 -16.17 -32.52
CA ASP A 12 0.89 -15.60 -31.20
C ASP A 12 -0.57 -15.19 -31.00
N VAL A 13 -1.27 -15.93 -30.16
CA VAL A 13 -2.63 -15.63 -29.72
C VAL A 13 -2.51 -14.49 -28.72
N PRO A 14 -2.91 -13.24 -29.03
CA PRO A 14 -2.92 -12.16 -28.07
C PRO A 14 -4.33 -12.09 -27.49
N GLU A 15 -4.75 -13.12 -26.75
CA GLU A 15 -6.10 -13.13 -26.19
C GLU A 15 -6.20 -13.98 -24.92
N ALA A 16 -5.65 -13.42 -23.84
CA ALA A 16 -6.23 -13.38 -22.51
C ALA A 16 -5.21 -12.71 -21.58
N ALA A 17 -5.20 -11.37 -21.54
CA ALA A 17 -4.75 -10.67 -20.33
C ALA A 17 -5.81 -10.95 -19.26
N ASP A 18 -5.78 -12.17 -18.77
CA ASP A 18 -6.80 -12.75 -17.92
C ASP A 18 -6.66 -12.12 -16.54
N PHE A 19 -7.78 -11.75 -15.92
CA PHE A 19 -7.82 -11.28 -14.53
C PHE A 19 -7.12 -12.26 -13.56
N SER A 20 -6.97 -13.52 -13.99
CA SER A 20 -6.11 -14.55 -13.42
C SER A 20 -4.66 -14.08 -13.19
N ASP A 21 -4.03 -13.38 -14.12
CA ASP A 21 -2.60 -13.04 -14.06
C ASP A 21 -2.31 -11.97 -12.98
N GLY A 22 -3.23 -11.01 -12.82
CA GLY A 22 -3.20 -10.04 -11.71
C GLY A 22 -3.47 -10.68 -10.35
N GLY A 23 -4.37 -11.67 -10.32
CA GLY A 23 -4.69 -12.44 -9.10
C GLY A 23 -3.53 -13.31 -8.63
N VAL A 24 -2.81 -13.98 -9.54
CA VAL A 24 -1.65 -14.82 -9.21
C VAL A 24 -0.51 -13.98 -8.63
N PHE A 25 -0.24 -12.81 -9.22
CA PHE A 25 0.75 -11.87 -8.67
C PHE A 25 0.36 -11.37 -7.27
N PHE A 26 -0.92 -11.05 -7.05
CA PHE A 26 -1.40 -10.65 -5.72
C PHE A 26 -1.19 -11.75 -4.69
N VAL A 27 -1.50 -13.01 -5.04
CA VAL A 27 -1.30 -14.16 -4.15
C VAL A 27 0.18 -14.43 -3.91
N LEU A 28 1.05 -14.27 -4.91
CA LEU A 28 2.51 -14.39 -4.75
C LEU A 28 3.08 -13.29 -3.86
N CYS A 29 2.66 -12.03 -4.04
CA CYS A 29 3.03 -10.92 -3.17
C CYS A 29 2.50 -11.12 -1.74
N ALA A 30 1.26 -11.61 -1.59
CA ALA A 30 0.68 -11.92 -0.29
C ALA A 30 1.42 -13.07 0.40
N MET A 31 1.79 -14.12 -0.35
CA MET A 31 2.63 -15.23 0.14
C MET A 31 4.02 -14.77 0.53
N LEU A 32 4.66 -13.93 -0.28
CA LEU A 32 5.99 -13.37 0.01
C LEU A 32 5.93 -12.44 1.23
N GLY A 33 4.89 -11.61 1.35
CA GLY A 33 4.62 -10.79 2.53
C GLY A 33 4.36 -11.62 3.78
N LEU A 34 3.60 -12.72 3.67
CA LEU A 34 3.35 -13.65 4.77
C LEU A 34 4.60 -14.46 5.15
N ALA A 35 5.38 -14.90 4.17
CA ALA A 35 6.66 -15.56 4.38
C ALA A 35 7.66 -14.61 5.06
N ALA A 36 7.71 -13.34 4.65
CA ALA A 36 8.46 -12.30 5.32
C ALA A 36 7.96 -12.09 6.76
N ARG A 37 6.64 -12.08 6.98
CA ARG A 37 6.04 -12.00 8.33
C ARG A 37 6.48 -13.15 9.22
N MET A 38 6.52 -14.37 8.70
CA MET A 38 6.86 -15.57 9.46
C MET A 38 8.37 -15.72 9.72
N THR A 39 9.20 -15.44 8.72
CA THR A 39 10.67 -15.60 8.82
C THR A 39 11.32 -14.47 9.62
N LEU A 40 10.81 -13.24 9.51
CA LEU A 40 11.37 -12.06 10.17
C LEU A 40 10.67 -11.68 11.48
N GLY A 41 9.61 -12.39 11.89
CA GLY A 41 9.01 -12.26 13.22
C GLY A 41 9.96 -12.62 14.39
N ARG A 42 11.17 -13.14 14.08
CA ARG A 42 12.24 -13.41 15.03
C ARG A 42 13.24 -12.26 15.18
N SER A 43 13.13 -11.22 14.36
CA SER A 43 13.93 -9.99 14.44
C SER A 43 13.14 -8.92 15.21
N GLY A 44 13.78 -8.18 16.12
CA GLY A 44 13.14 -7.16 16.95
C GLY A 44 12.68 -5.88 16.21
N VAL A 45 12.54 -5.94 14.88
CA VAL A 45 12.22 -4.79 14.02
C VAL A 45 10.71 -4.74 13.73
N PRO A 46 10.05 -3.56 13.76
CA PRO A 46 8.63 -3.44 13.45
C PRO A 46 8.29 -3.94 12.04
N TYR A 47 7.32 -4.86 11.96
CA TYR A 47 6.88 -5.47 10.70
C TYR A 47 6.43 -4.44 9.65
N THR A 48 5.80 -3.35 10.07
CA THR A 48 5.36 -2.26 9.17
C THR A 48 6.52 -1.62 8.41
N LEU A 49 7.65 -1.35 9.07
CA LEU A 49 8.83 -0.77 8.41
C LEU A 49 9.45 -1.76 7.43
N LEU A 50 9.50 -3.04 7.80
CA LEU A 50 10.07 -4.09 6.96
C LEU A 50 9.29 -4.27 5.67
N LEU A 51 7.96 -4.23 5.73
CA LEU A 51 7.14 -4.27 4.52
C LEU A 51 7.36 -3.06 3.62
N LEU A 52 7.47 -1.86 4.21
CA LEU A 52 7.74 -0.64 3.45
C LEU A 52 9.09 -0.70 2.74
N VAL A 53 10.15 -1.03 3.47
CA VAL A 53 11.50 -1.17 2.89
C VAL A 53 11.54 -2.32 1.89
N GLY A 54 10.87 -3.44 2.17
CA GLY A 54 10.78 -4.59 1.28
C GLY A 54 10.14 -4.23 -0.07
N GLY A 55 9.03 -3.49 -0.07
CA GLY A 55 8.40 -3.02 -1.30
C GLY A 55 9.30 -2.11 -2.13
N VAL A 56 10.01 -1.18 -1.47
CA VAL A 56 10.99 -0.30 -2.13
C VAL A 56 12.14 -1.09 -2.75
N VAL A 57 12.67 -2.10 -2.05
CA VAL A 57 13.76 -2.95 -2.56
C VAL A 57 13.29 -3.80 -3.74
N VAL A 58 12.09 -4.37 -3.68
CA VAL A 58 11.53 -5.14 -4.79
C VAL A 58 11.37 -4.27 -6.03
N GLU A 59 10.83 -3.06 -5.90
CA GLU A 59 10.70 -2.14 -7.03
C GLU A 59 12.06 -1.68 -7.58
N ALA A 60 13.01 -1.36 -6.70
CA ALA A 60 14.37 -1.01 -7.12
C ALA A 60 15.07 -2.16 -7.86
N ALA A 61 14.86 -3.41 -7.42
CA ALA A 61 15.44 -4.59 -8.06
C ALA A 61 14.83 -4.87 -9.43
N VAL A 62 13.51 -4.65 -9.60
CA VAL A 62 12.83 -4.78 -10.90
C VAL A 62 13.28 -3.70 -11.88
N ASN A 63 13.43 -2.45 -11.43
CA ASN A 63 13.92 -1.34 -12.27
C ASN A 63 15.40 -1.45 -12.64
N SER A 64 16.21 -2.14 -11.84
CA SER A 64 17.65 -2.32 -12.11
C SER A 64 17.96 -3.39 -13.18
N VAL A 65 16.96 -4.15 -13.65
CA VAL A 65 17.12 -5.18 -14.68
C VAL A 65 16.58 -4.64 -16.00
N ASP A 66 17.45 -4.03 -16.80
CA ASP A 66 17.16 -3.47 -18.13
C ASP A 66 16.69 -4.50 -19.18
N GLY A 67 16.62 -5.79 -18.82
CA GLY A 67 16.17 -6.90 -19.66
C GLY A 67 14.93 -7.56 -19.09
N GLY A 68 13.76 -6.98 -19.41
CA GLY A 68 12.41 -7.38 -19.02
C GLY A 68 12.24 -8.76 -18.39
N LEU A 69 11.98 -8.77 -17.07
CA LEU A 69 11.27 -9.87 -16.40
C LEU A 69 9.82 -9.87 -16.90
N GLY A 70 9.58 -10.25 -18.17
CA GLY A 70 8.37 -9.95 -18.94
C GLY A 70 7.05 -10.04 -18.17
N MET A 71 6.80 -11.16 -17.48
CA MET A 71 5.56 -11.37 -16.72
C MET A 71 5.53 -10.58 -15.39
N ILE A 72 6.63 -10.58 -14.63
CA ILE A 72 6.71 -9.90 -13.32
C ILE A 72 6.70 -8.38 -13.49
N GLY A 73 7.44 -7.85 -14.46
CA GLY A 73 7.49 -6.42 -14.76
C GLY A 73 6.14 -5.89 -15.23
N HIS A 74 5.41 -6.65 -16.05
CA HIS A 74 4.06 -6.27 -16.49
C HIS A 74 3.04 -6.31 -15.34
N SER A 75 3.13 -7.31 -14.44
CA SER A 75 2.32 -7.34 -13.23
C SER A 75 2.63 -6.17 -12.31
N VAL A 76 3.91 -5.92 -12.00
CA VAL A 76 4.34 -4.80 -11.15
C VAL A 76 3.86 -3.46 -11.72
N SER A 77 4.00 -3.25 -13.03
CA SER A 77 3.51 -2.03 -13.70
C SER A 77 1.98 -1.86 -13.62
N SER A 78 1.22 -2.95 -13.55
CA SER A 78 -0.23 -2.91 -13.38
C SER A 78 -0.63 -2.51 -11.96
N TRP A 79 0.17 -2.91 -10.96
CA TRP A 79 -0.04 -2.57 -9.56
C TRP A 79 0.43 -1.15 -9.21
N THR A 80 1.49 -0.65 -9.85
CA THR A 80 1.94 0.75 -9.67
C THR A 80 0.96 1.74 -10.28
N ALA A 81 0.16 1.33 -11.27
CA ALA A 81 -0.95 2.12 -11.82
C ALA A 81 -2.17 2.21 -10.88
N LEU A 82 -2.22 1.41 -9.81
CA LEU A 82 -3.32 1.46 -8.84
C LEU A 82 -3.28 2.79 -8.06
N SER A 83 -4.37 3.55 -8.13
CA SER A 83 -4.44 4.81 -7.40
C SER A 83 -4.36 4.57 -5.87
N PRO A 84 -3.56 5.35 -5.13
CA PRO A 84 -3.48 5.24 -3.66
C PRO A 84 -4.85 5.41 -2.98
N HIS A 85 -5.74 6.20 -3.57
CA HIS A 85 -7.10 6.41 -3.08
C HIS A 85 -7.96 5.15 -3.17
N ALA A 86 -7.81 4.35 -4.23
CA ALA A 86 -8.52 3.07 -4.35
C ALA A 86 -8.11 2.08 -3.25
N ILE A 87 -6.81 2.02 -2.93
CA ILE A 87 -6.30 1.24 -1.79
C ILE A 87 -6.96 1.73 -0.50
N LEU A 88 -6.93 3.03 -0.23
CA LEU A 88 -7.56 3.60 0.96
C LEU A 88 -9.05 3.25 1.04
N PHE A 89 -9.82 3.39 -0.04
CA PHE A 89 -11.26 3.10 0.00
C PHE A 89 -11.59 1.62 0.17
N VAL A 90 -10.74 0.72 -0.31
CA VAL A 90 -10.92 -0.72 -0.11
C VAL A 90 -10.51 -1.14 1.30
N PHE A 91 -9.39 -0.62 1.81
CA PHE A 91 -8.84 -1.04 3.10
C PHE A 91 -9.41 -0.29 4.29
N LEU A 92 -9.74 1.00 4.19
CA LEU A 92 -10.20 1.81 5.33
C LEU A 92 -11.47 1.20 5.96
N PRO A 93 -12.54 0.86 5.20
CA PRO A 93 -13.71 0.21 5.79
C PRO A 93 -13.34 -1.11 6.44
N ALA A 94 -12.62 -1.99 5.73
CA ALA A 94 -12.24 -3.31 6.25
C ALA A 94 -11.39 -3.21 7.53
N LEU A 95 -10.43 -2.27 7.58
CA LEU A 95 -9.55 -2.04 8.73
C LEU A 95 -10.29 -1.42 9.91
N VAL A 96 -11.10 -0.39 9.68
CA VAL A 96 -11.86 0.28 10.74
C VAL A 96 -12.89 -0.67 11.32
N PHE A 97 -13.69 -1.35 10.51
CA PHE A 97 -14.63 -2.36 11.00
C PHE A 97 -13.92 -3.50 11.72
N GLY A 98 -12.82 -4.02 11.15
CA GLY A 98 -12.03 -5.08 11.78
C GLY A 98 -11.51 -4.69 13.16
N SER A 99 -10.95 -3.49 13.30
CA SER A 99 -10.48 -2.98 14.59
C SER A 99 -11.62 -2.70 15.58
N ALA A 100 -12.76 -2.20 15.10
CA ALA A 100 -13.91 -1.89 15.94
C ALA A 100 -14.59 -3.16 16.46
N PHE A 101 -14.70 -4.21 15.65
CA PHE A 101 -15.25 -5.50 16.08
C PHE A 101 -14.38 -6.22 17.11
N ALA A 102 -13.08 -5.95 17.14
CA ALA A 102 -12.18 -6.51 18.15
C ALA A 102 -12.32 -5.84 19.53
N VAL A 103 -13.04 -4.72 19.65
CA VAL A 103 -13.24 -4.00 20.91
C VAL A 103 -14.47 -4.53 21.65
N ASP A 104 -14.30 -4.85 22.94
CA ASP A 104 -15.40 -5.25 23.82
C ASP A 104 -16.41 -4.13 24.02
N TYR A 105 -17.68 -4.37 23.65
CA TYR A 105 -18.76 -3.38 23.77
C TYR A 105 -18.93 -2.84 25.20
N HIS A 106 -18.75 -3.68 26.21
CA HIS A 106 -18.89 -3.27 27.62
C HIS A 106 -17.77 -2.31 28.05
N VAL A 107 -16.54 -2.53 27.57
CA VAL A 107 -15.41 -1.63 27.84
C VAL A 107 -15.58 -0.33 27.06
N PHE A 108 -15.98 -0.42 25.80
CA PHE A 108 -16.22 0.73 24.94
C PHE A 108 -17.24 1.70 25.55
N THR A 109 -18.39 1.20 26.00
CA THR A 109 -19.45 2.06 26.55
C THR A 109 -19.05 2.74 27.85
N ARG A 110 -18.19 2.11 28.66
CA ARG A 110 -17.66 2.72 29.88
C ARG A 110 -16.65 3.84 29.58
N GLU A 111 -15.80 3.65 28.57
CA GLU A 111 -14.71 4.56 28.23
C GLU A 111 -15.04 5.56 27.11
N MET A 112 -16.25 5.49 26.51
CA MET A 112 -16.63 6.28 25.33
C MET A 112 -16.44 7.78 25.53
N GLY A 113 -16.79 8.32 26.69
CA GLY A 113 -16.60 9.74 27.00
C GLY A 113 -15.12 10.14 27.01
N GLN A 114 -14.25 9.31 27.59
CA GLN A 114 -12.81 9.54 27.62
C GLN A 114 -12.19 9.39 26.23
N ILE A 115 -12.63 8.40 25.45
CA ILE A 115 -12.20 8.22 24.06
C ILE A 115 -12.59 9.44 23.23
N LEU A 116 -13.81 9.96 23.40
CA LEU A 116 -14.29 11.14 22.66
C LEU A 116 -13.50 12.40 23.04
N ILE A 117 -13.21 12.60 24.33
CA ILE A 117 -12.37 13.69 24.80
C ILE A 117 -10.92 13.52 24.33
N LEU A 118 -10.40 12.30 24.24
CA LEU A 118 -9.05 12.12 23.69
C LEU A 118 -9.01 12.34 22.17
N ALA A 119 -10.01 11.85 21.45
CA ALA A 119 -10.07 11.93 20.00
C ALA A 119 -10.36 13.35 19.51
N VAL A 120 -11.30 14.09 20.11
CA VAL A 120 -11.70 15.39 19.57
C VAL A 120 -10.72 16.49 19.99
N PRO A 121 -10.65 16.94 21.27
CA PRO A 121 -9.71 17.99 21.63
C PRO A 121 -8.26 17.51 21.61
N GLY A 122 -7.97 16.23 21.87
CA GLY A 122 -6.59 15.72 21.77
C GLY A 122 -6.04 15.77 20.35
N ILE A 123 -6.82 15.41 19.33
CA ILE A 123 -6.38 15.56 17.93
C ILE A 123 -6.26 17.04 17.56
N ILE A 124 -7.22 17.91 17.92
CA ILE A 124 -7.11 19.35 17.61
C ILE A 124 -5.81 19.95 18.15
N ILE A 125 -5.47 19.64 19.40
CA ILE A 125 -4.24 20.12 20.04
C ILE A 125 -3.01 19.55 19.32
N ALA A 126 -3.01 18.25 19.00
CA ALA A 126 -1.92 17.61 18.28
C ALA A 126 -1.72 18.19 16.87
N THR A 127 -2.80 18.47 16.14
CA THR A 127 -2.79 19.10 14.82
C THR A 127 -2.18 20.50 14.88
N VAL A 128 -2.63 21.33 15.84
CA VAL A 128 -2.10 22.68 16.02
C VAL A 128 -0.63 22.65 16.43
N LEU A 129 -0.24 21.75 17.34
CA LEU A 129 1.15 21.63 17.77
C LEU A 129 2.06 21.19 16.62
N THR A 130 1.60 20.25 15.80
CA THR A 130 2.31 19.80 14.60
C THR A 130 2.43 20.92 13.57
N ALA A 131 1.38 21.73 13.39
CA ALA A 131 1.39 22.90 12.51
C ALA A 131 2.40 23.96 12.95
N VAL A 132 2.42 24.27 14.26
CA VAL A 132 3.40 25.21 14.84
C VAL A 132 4.82 24.69 14.66
N PHE A 133 5.04 23.38 14.90
CA PHE A 133 6.34 22.76 14.66
C PHE A 133 6.74 22.86 13.18
N ALA A 134 5.84 22.56 12.25
CA ALA A 134 6.11 22.63 10.82
C ALA A 134 6.51 24.05 10.36
N VAL A 135 5.79 25.08 10.82
CA VAL A 135 6.07 26.48 10.45
C VAL A 135 7.39 26.99 11.07
N LEU A 136 7.77 26.52 12.27
CA LEU A 136 8.96 27.00 12.98
C LEU A 136 10.23 26.20 12.64
N ALA A 137 10.12 24.88 12.45
CA ALA A 137 11.26 23.99 12.24
C ALA A 137 11.67 23.87 10.78
N MET A 138 10.74 24.06 9.83
CA MET A 138 11.05 23.98 8.41
C MET A 138 11.57 25.33 7.91
N PRO A 139 12.69 25.38 7.15
CA PRO A 139 13.23 26.61 6.59
C PRO A 139 12.45 27.15 5.38
N TYR A 140 11.22 26.64 5.15
CA TYR A 140 10.31 27.07 4.10
C TYR A 140 9.26 28.00 4.70
N SER A 141 8.86 29.05 3.98
CA SER A 141 7.84 30.03 4.43
C SER A 141 6.43 29.43 4.35
N PHE A 142 6.16 28.36 5.12
CA PHE A 142 4.87 27.69 5.15
C PHE A 142 3.79 28.62 5.71
N SER A 143 2.65 28.63 5.03
CA SER A 143 1.46 29.27 5.57
C SER A 143 0.87 28.42 6.69
N TRP A 144 0.06 29.04 7.55
CA TRP A 144 -0.69 28.32 8.58
C TRP A 144 -1.57 27.21 7.99
N TYR A 145 -2.09 27.40 6.77
CA TYR A 145 -2.86 26.37 6.08
C TYR A 145 -2.03 25.13 5.77
N ASP A 146 -0.81 25.31 5.25
CA ASP A 146 0.10 24.18 4.96
C ASP A 146 0.51 23.48 6.25
N GLY A 147 0.86 24.25 7.29
CA GLY A 147 1.16 23.73 8.62
C GLY A 147 0.03 22.87 9.18
N LEU A 148 -1.22 23.35 9.08
CA LEU A 148 -2.40 22.60 9.54
C LEU A 148 -2.63 21.33 8.73
N THR A 149 -2.35 21.32 7.42
CA THR A 149 -2.46 20.09 6.61
C THR A 149 -1.44 19.03 6.98
N PHE A 150 -0.29 19.38 7.56
CA PHE A 150 0.66 18.39 8.08
C PHE A 150 0.20 17.73 9.38
N GLY A 151 -0.64 18.41 10.15
CA GLY A 151 -1.16 17.89 11.43
C GLY A 151 -2.55 17.27 11.35
N ALA A 152 -3.25 17.39 10.22
CA ALA A 152 -4.60 16.87 9.98
C ALA A 152 -4.54 15.51 9.27
#